data_AF-A0A947RSM8-F1
#
_entry.id   AF-A0A947RSM8-F1
#
_cell.length_a   1.000
_cell.length_b   1.000
_cell.length_c   1.000
_cell.angle_alpha   90.00
_cell.angle_beta   90.00
_cell.angle_gamma   90.00
#
_symmetry.space_group_name_H-M   'P 1'
#
loop_
_entity.id
_entity.type
_entity.pdbx_description
1 polymer ?
#
loop_
_entity_poly.entity_id
_entity_poly.type
_entity_poly.pdbx_seq_one_letter_code
_entity_poly.pdbx_strand_id
1 'polypeptide(L)'
;MRHFTFSWGTNYIAVRGLLKALGQDLATPPAINTSIIEQGIHAAHPFLCFSGKLVLGQLHEQIRQGEQRMVFMSSLGPEACRCADTSEYMTSLFGPECPGFSSHRIGGDGVGSALENLRSHFGQQVRKSQCVRAYAMFFGKVDVLDKIAKSCTRMRCLSSGPSLVQALETEALSRTDRADSLFALWRTSRWLDRAIAKLPRRSRLPALRIGVVGGEHILSELGTIMQKLRHLADQGILLDWRGGFRQLARADERRLAPLKRSCSTYLQEPASTSEIFSCAHALDFIHEGYDGLLHVYAFGCMPQTSLKPILQRIAQDSHIPLLSLAIGERFTEEGLDNRLEAFVDLLSLRKNTDRESPNE
;
A
#
# COMPACT_ATOMS: atom_id res chain seq x y z
N MET A 1 19.82 7.34 -20.45
CA MET A 1 19.61 6.18 -19.56
C MET A 1 18.33 6.41 -18.79
N ARG A 2 17.43 5.44 -18.81
CA ARG A 2 16.13 5.51 -18.15
C ARG A 2 16.29 5.10 -16.68
N HIS A 3 15.50 5.69 -15.79
CA HIS A 3 15.45 5.23 -14.39
C HIS A 3 14.44 4.10 -14.28
N PHE A 4 14.55 3.29 -13.24
CA PHE A 4 13.57 2.26 -12.95
C PHE A 4 13.30 2.14 -11.45
N THR A 5 12.17 1.53 -11.11
CA THR A 5 11.73 1.32 -9.74
C THR A 5 10.86 0.06 -9.71
N PHE A 6 10.56 -0.41 -8.51
CA PHE A 6 9.55 -1.43 -8.27
C PHE A 6 8.18 -0.79 -8.01
N SER A 7 7.09 -1.52 -8.23
CA SER A 7 5.77 -0.94 -8.46
C SER A 7 5.10 -0.30 -7.24
N TRP A 8 5.27 -0.87 -6.04
CA TRP A 8 4.52 -0.48 -4.84
C TRP A 8 3.01 -0.37 -5.12
N GLY A 9 2.42 -1.37 -5.77
CA GLY A 9 1.07 -1.27 -6.32
C GLY A 9 1.06 -0.39 -7.57
N THR A 10 0.19 0.61 -7.56
CA THR A 10 0.11 1.64 -8.60
C THR A 10 0.96 2.87 -8.27
N ASN A 11 1.71 2.85 -7.16
CA ASN A 11 2.41 4.04 -6.65
C ASN A 11 3.67 4.40 -7.45
N TYR A 12 4.21 3.52 -8.29
CA TYR A 12 5.23 3.89 -9.29
C TYR A 12 4.77 5.04 -10.19
N ILE A 13 3.45 5.25 -10.37
CA ILE A 13 2.89 6.39 -11.11
C ILE A 13 3.29 7.72 -10.44
N ALA A 14 3.31 7.76 -9.11
CA ALA A 14 3.74 8.95 -8.38
C ALA A 14 5.25 9.19 -8.55
N VAL A 15 6.06 8.14 -8.45
CA VAL A 15 7.52 8.20 -8.68
C VAL A 15 7.82 8.64 -10.12
N ARG A 16 7.09 8.11 -11.11
CA ARG A 16 7.18 8.55 -12.51
C ARG A 16 6.87 10.03 -12.65
N GLY A 17 5.82 10.51 -11.96
CA GLY A 17 5.47 11.93 -11.96
C GLY A 17 6.57 12.83 -11.39
N LEU A 18 7.23 12.38 -10.32
CA LEU A 18 8.39 13.06 -9.74
C LEU A 18 9.51 13.20 -10.77
N LEU A 19 9.89 12.10 -11.40
CA LEU A 19 11.01 12.05 -12.36
C LEU A 19 10.70 12.81 -13.65
N LYS A 20 9.48 12.69 -14.19
CA LYS A 20 9.03 13.46 -15.36
C LYS A 20 9.07 14.96 -15.11
N ALA A 21 8.74 15.41 -13.90
CA ALA A 21 8.85 16.83 -13.54
C ALA A 21 10.31 17.35 -13.52
N LEU A 22 11.29 16.43 -13.44
CA LEU A 22 12.73 16.70 -13.55
C LEU A 22 13.29 16.41 -14.95
N GLY A 23 12.43 16.12 -15.94
CA GLY A 23 12.85 15.78 -17.30
C GLY A 23 13.45 14.38 -17.46
N GLN A 24 13.22 13.49 -16.49
CA GLN A 24 13.68 12.10 -16.51
C GLN A 24 12.49 11.17 -16.81
N ASP A 25 12.77 10.00 -17.38
CA ASP A 25 11.75 8.96 -17.61
C ASP A 25 11.96 7.77 -16.68
N LEU A 26 10.86 7.08 -16.38
CA LEU A 26 10.84 5.89 -15.52
C LEU A 26 10.30 4.70 -16.32
N ALA A 27 11.03 3.60 -16.31
CA ALA A 27 10.55 2.32 -16.83
C ALA A 27 9.29 1.87 -16.08
N THR A 28 8.35 1.29 -16.79
CA THR A 28 7.19 0.67 -16.13
C THR A 28 7.65 -0.64 -15.49
N PRO A 29 7.50 -0.81 -14.15
CA PRO A 29 7.82 -2.07 -13.51
C PRO A 29 6.94 -3.19 -14.10
N PRO A 30 7.52 -4.38 -14.35
CA PRO A 30 6.76 -5.52 -14.85
C PRO A 30 5.74 -5.96 -13.80
N ALA A 31 4.54 -6.35 -14.23
CA ALA A 31 3.55 -6.89 -13.31
C ALA A 31 4.06 -8.18 -12.65
N ILE A 32 3.84 -8.33 -11.34
CA ILE A 32 4.21 -9.54 -10.60
C ILE A 32 3.51 -10.76 -11.23
N ASN A 33 4.31 -11.77 -11.57
CA ASN A 33 3.86 -13.07 -12.07
C ASN A 33 4.68 -14.18 -11.39
N THR A 34 4.32 -15.44 -11.65
CA THR A 34 4.97 -16.61 -11.03
C THR A 34 6.49 -16.62 -11.24
N SER A 35 6.97 -16.30 -12.45
CA SER A 35 8.40 -16.27 -12.74
C SER A 35 9.15 -15.20 -11.95
N ILE A 36 8.58 -13.99 -11.84
CA ILE A 36 9.13 -12.91 -11.01
C ILE A 36 9.16 -13.31 -9.52
N ILE A 37 8.10 -13.97 -9.04
CA ILE A 37 8.03 -14.46 -7.66
C ILE A 37 9.15 -15.47 -7.40
N GLU A 38 9.27 -16.50 -8.25
CA GLU A 38 10.28 -17.56 -8.12
C GLU A 38 11.70 -17.00 -8.17
N GLN A 39 11.97 -16.08 -9.09
CA GLN A 39 13.26 -15.42 -9.21
C GLN A 39 13.60 -14.60 -7.96
N GLY A 40 12.63 -13.85 -7.45
CA GLY A 40 12.76 -13.09 -6.21
C GLY A 40 13.05 -13.99 -5.01
N ILE A 41 12.39 -15.15 -4.91
CA ILE A 41 12.61 -16.15 -3.86
C ILE A 41 14.02 -16.72 -3.94
N HIS A 42 14.47 -17.07 -5.14
CA HIS A 42 15.79 -17.66 -5.37
C HIS A 42 16.94 -16.68 -5.09
N ALA A 43 16.77 -15.40 -5.46
CA ALA A 43 17.79 -14.37 -5.28
C ALA A 43 17.88 -13.83 -3.84
N ALA A 44 16.80 -13.94 -3.07
CA ALA A 44 16.71 -13.32 -1.75
C ALA A 44 17.41 -14.12 -0.65
N HIS A 45 17.89 -13.40 0.37
CA HIS A 45 18.21 -14.02 1.64
C HIS A 45 16.95 -14.69 2.24
N PRO A 46 17.03 -15.91 2.83
CA PRO A 46 15.86 -16.62 3.35
C PRO A 46 15.01 -15.80 4.34
N PHE A 47 15.64 -14.98 5.18
CA PHE A 47 14.97 -14.11 6.17
C PHE A 47 14.41 -12.79 5.62
N LEU A 48 14.58 -12.48 4.33
CA LEU A 48 13.94 -11.30 3.76
C LEU A 48 12.41 -11.49 3.75
N CYS A 49 11.65 -10.44 4.06
CA CYS A 49 10.19 -10.52 4.00
C CYS A 49 9.72 -10.82 2.57
N PHE A 50 8.55 -11.44 2.44
CA PHE A 50 8.03 -11.86 1.15
C PHE A 50 7.87 -10.68 0.17
N SER A 51 7.45 -9.50 0.64
CA SER A 51 7.41 -8.30 -0.21
C SER A 51 8.79 -7.89 -0.73
N GLY A 52 9.84 -8.01 0.09
CA GLY A 52 11.21 -7.77 -0.36
C GLY A 52 11.66 -8.75 -1.45
N LYS A 53 11.19 -10.01 -1.38
CA LYS A 53 11.42 -11.00 -2.44
C LYS A 53 10.73 -10.60 -3.74
N LEU A 54 9.49 -10.10 -3.67
CA LEU A 54 8.78 -9.57 -4.84
C LEU A 54 9.52 -8.40 -5.49
N VAL A 55 10.03 -7.45 -4.68
CA VAL A 55 10.87 -6.35 -5.17
C VAL A 55 12.08 -6.91 -5.91
N LEU A 56 12.80 -7.86 -5.31
CA LEU A 56 14.00 -8.44 -5.91
C LEU A 56 13.72 -9.08 -7.27
N GLY A 57 12.64 -9.83 -7.39
CA GLY A 57 12.23 -10.43 -8.67
C GLY A 57 12.00 -9.37 -9.75
N GLN A 58 11.28 -8.30 -9.43
CA GLN A 58 11.03 -7.21 -10.38
C GLN A 58 12.31 -6.51 -10.80
N LEU A 59 13.17 -6.20 -9.83
CA LEU A 59 14.44 -5.55 -10.10
C LEU A 59 15.32 -6.41 -11.00
N HIS A 60 15.39 -7.72 -10.75
CA HIS A 60 16.15 -8.64 -11.58
C HIS A 60 15.63 -8.65 -13.02
N GLU A 61 14.31 -8.73 -13.22
CA GLU A 61 13.71 -8.68 -14.56
C GLU A 61 13.98 -7.35 -15.28
N GLN A 62 13.92 -6.21 -14.56
CA GLN A 62 14.22 -4.89 -15.14
C GLN A 62 15.71 -4.72 -15.46
N ILE A 63 16.60 -5.24 -14.62
CA ILE A 63 18.06 -5.26 -14.86
C ILE A 63 18.38 -6.09 -16.10
N ARG A 64 17.74 -7.26 -16.26
CA ARG A 64 17.86 -8.10 -17.46
C ARG A 64 17.41 -7.38 -18.73
N GLN A 65 16.47 -6.44 -18.62
CA GLN A 65 16.02 -5.58 -19.72
C GLN A 65 16.99 -4.40 -20.01
N GLY A 66 18.10 -4.30 -19.28
CA GLY A 66 19.14 -3.29 -19.47
C GLY A 66 18.98 -2.03 -18.61
N GLU A 67 18.04 -2.01 -17.66
CA GLU A 67 17.86 -0.87 -16.75
C GLU A 67 18.89 -0.91 -15.61
N GLN A 68 19.59 0.20 -15.38
CA GLN A 68 20.75 0.23 -14.46
C GLN A 68 20.67 1.33 -13.37
N ARG A 69 19.69 2.24 -13.44
CA ARG A 69 19.52 3.34 -12.48
C ARG A 69 18.25 3.17 -11.66
N MET A 70 18.36 2.39 -10.60
CA MET A 70 17.25 2.17 -9.67
C MET A 70 17.04 3.43 -8.83
N VAL A 71 15.78 3.84 -8.73
CA VAL A 71 15.32 4.86 -7.80
C VAL A 71 14.11 4.34 -7.07
N PHE A 72 13.99 4.62 -5.78
CA PHE A 72 12.76 4.34 -5.05
C PHE A 72 12.50 5.40 -4.00
N MET A 73 11.23 5.61 -3.70
CA MET A 73 10.79 6.57 -2.70
C MET A 73 10.75 5.88 -1.33
N SER A 74 11.47 6.44 -0.35
CA SER A 74 11.28 6.16 1.07
C SER A 74 10.30 7.16 1.69
N SER A 75 10.03 7.03 3.00
CA SER A 75 9.23 8.04 3.71
C SER A 75 9.94 9.41 3.77
N LEU A 76 9.16 10.47 3.97
CA LEU A 76 9.66 11.81 4.32
C LEU A 76 9.83 12.01 5.85
N GLY A 77 10.00 10.91 6.58
CA GLY A 77 10.11 10.85 8.03
C GLY A 77 10.42 9.41 8.47
N PRO A 78 10.12 9.03 9.73
CA PRO A 78 10.57 7.76 10.30
C PRO A 78 10.16 6.57 9.42
N GLU A 79 11.14 5.71 9.16
CA GLU A 79 10.98 4.62 8.20
C GLU A 79 9.85 3.66 8.58
N ALA A 80 9.13 3.19 7.57
CA ALA A 80 8.10 2.16 7.72
C ALA A 80 8.67 0.84 8.23
N CYS A 81 9.91 0.54 7.83
CA CYS A 81 10.60 -0.72 8.04
C CYS A 81 12.13 -0.54 7.92
N ARG A 82 12.90 -1.62 7.79
CA ARG A 82 14.30 -1.59 7.29
C ARG A 82 14.42 -1.27 5.79
N CYS A 83 13.45 -0.55 5.26
CA CYS A 83 13.31 -0.22 3.85
C CYS A 83 14.40 0.77 3.42
N ALA A 84 14.93 1.58 4.35
CA ALA A 84 16.10 2.42 4.13
C ALA A 84 17.35 1.62 3.73
N ASP A 85 17.59 0.48 4.38
CA ASP A 85 18.74 -0.41 4.13
C ASP A 85 18.65 -1.09 2.75
N THR A 86 17.46 -1.06 2.12
CA THR A 86 17.22 -1.71 0.83
C THR A 86 18.14 -1.15 -0.25
N SER A 87 18.43 0.16 -0.26
CA SER A 87 19.32 0.73 -1.30
C SER A 87 20.73 0.12 -1.28
N GLU A 88 21.28 -0.04 -0.09
CA GLU A 88 22.63 -0.59 0.13
C GLU A 88 22.65 -2.10 -0.15
N TYR A 89 21.65 -2.82 0.37
CA TYR A 89 21.48 -4.24 0.08
C TYR A 89 21.39 -4.51 -1.42
N MET A 90 20.56 -3.77 -2.16
CA MET A 90 20.41 -3.93 -3.62
C MET A 90 21.72 -3.62 -4.35
N THR A 91 22.46 -2.60 -3.91
CA THR A 91 23.77 -2.26 -4.51
C THR A 91 24.79 -3.37 -4.27
N SER A 92 24.81 -3.96 -3.07
CA SER A 92 25.69 -5.09 -2.76
C SER A 92 25.34 -6.35 -3.55
N LEU A 93 24.05 -6.57 -3.82
CA LEU A 93 23.56 -7.76 -4.50
C LEU A 93 23.78 -7.69 -6.01
N PHE A 94 23.41 -6.57 -6.65
CA PHE A 94 23.46 -6.44 -8.11
C PHE A 94 24.74 -5.78 -8.63
N GLY A 95 25.42 -4.98 -7.81
CA GLY A 95 26.64 -4.26 -8.20
C GLY A 95 27.75 -5.14 -8.78
N PRO A 96 28.07 -6.32 -8.21
CA PRO A 96 29.11 -7.20 -8.74
C PRO A 96 28.80 -7.76 -10.14
N GLU A 97 27.54 -8.04 -10.43
CA GLU A 97 27.10 -8.68 -11.69
C GLU A 97 26.69 -7.67 -12.76
N CYS A 98 26.36 -6.44 -12.37
CA CYS A 98 25.86 -5.40 -13.26
C CYS A 98 26.71 -4.12 -13.18
N PRO A 99 27.82 -4.04 -13.93
CA PRO A 99 28.63 -2.83 -14.03
C PRO A 99 27.77 -1.63 -14.45
N GLY A 100 27.71 -0.60 -13.61
CA GLY A 100 26.88 0.59 -13.83
C GLY A 100 25.53 0.59 -13.10
N PHE A 101 25.17 -0.49 -12.39
CA PHE A 101 24.04 -0.49 -11.47
C PHE A 101 24.25 0.54 -10.36
N SER A 102 23.24 1.37 -10.15
CA SER A 102 23.19 2.34 -9.06
C SER A 102 21.79 2.33 -8.46
N SER A 103 21.72 2.32 -7.14
CA SER A 103 20.46 2.45 -6.41
C SER A 103 20.47 3.76 -5.63
N HIS A 104 19.42 4.55 -5.81
CA HIS A 104 19.26 5.81 -5.10
C HIS A 104 17.91 5.88 -4.39
N ARG A 105 17.98 6.05 -3.07
CA ARG A 105 16.83 6.29 -2.21
C ARG A 105 16.46 7.78 -2.22
N ILE A 106 15.23 8.07 -2.65
CA ILE A 106 14.62 9.41 -2.62
C ILE A 106 13.80 9.54 -1.35
N GLY A 107 14.09 10.54 -0.52
CA GLY A 107 13.36 10.82 0.72
C GLY A 107 14.24 11.55 1.74
N GLY A 108 13.82 11.58 3.00
CA GLY A 108 14.61 12.18 4.08
C GLY A 108 13.77 12.63 5.26
N ASP A 109 14.43 12.99 6.36
CA ASP A 109 13.77 13.44 7.60
C ASP A 109 13.28 14.88 7.46
N GLY A 110 12.11 15.02 6.83
CA GLY A 110 11.47 16.29 6.53
C GLY A 110 11.84 16.90 5.18
N VAL A 111 11.14 17.99 4.85
CA VAL A 111 11.14 18.59 3.49
C VAL A 111 12.53 19.09 3.07
N GLY A 112 13.30 19.68 3.98
CA GLY A 112 14.64 20.20 3.66
C GLY A 112 15.59 19.08 3.22
N SER A 113 15.73 18.05 4.05
CA SER A 113 16.54 16.86 3.77
C SER A 113 16.10 16.17 2.48
N ALA A 114 14.78 16.01 2.28
CA ALA A 114 14.23 15.40 1.08
C ALA A 114 14.56 16.18 -0.22
N LEU A 115 14.59 17.51 -0.16
CA LEU A 115 14.99 18.36 -1.29
C LEU A 115 16.49 18.25 -1.55
N GLU A 116 17.32 18.19 -0.51
CA GLU A 116 18.77 18.07 -0.63
C GLU A 116 19.17 16.69 -1.17
N ASN A 117 18.57 15.62 -0.66
CA ASN A 117 18.73 14.25 -1.17
C ASN A 117 18.34 14.16 -2.65
N LEU A 118 17.18 14.71 -3.04
CA LEU A 118 16.78 14.69 -4.46
C LEU A 118 17.78 15.47 -5.34
N ARG A 119 18.33 16.58 -4.83
CA ARG A 119 19.35 17.36 -5.56
C ARG A 119 20.69 16.67 -5.64
N SER A 120 21.08 15.87 -4.64
CA SER A 120 22.36 15.16 -4.68
C SER A 120 22.37 14.07 -5.77
N HIS A 121 21.22 13.45 -6.05
CA HIS A 121 21.09 12.47 -7.14
C HIS A 121 21.27 13.05 -8.54
N PHE A 122 20.63 14.20 -8.79
CA PHE A 122 20.62 14.83 -10.12
C PHE A 122 21.68 15.94 -10.28
N GLY A 123 22.44 16.22 -9.22
CA GLY A 123 23.46 17.26 -9.19
C GLY A 123 22.90 18.69 -9.24
N GLN A 124 23.81 19.66 -9.41
CA GLN A 124 23.46 21.09 -9.47
C GLN A 124 22.65 21.50 -10.71
N GLN A 125 22.46 20.60 -11.67
CA GLN A 125 21.64 20.82 -12.86
C GLN A 125 20.16 21.05 -12.51
N VAL A 126 19.70 20.56 -11.35
CA VAL A 126 18.33 20.74 -10.87
C VAL A 126 18.25 21.85 -9.81
N ARG A 127 17.41 22.86 -10.10
CA ARG A 127 17.12 23.98 -9.19
C ARG A 127 16.20 23.53 -8.05
N LYS A 128 16.31 24.17 -6.88
CA LYS A 128 15.41 23.91 -5.72
C LYS A 128 13.93 24.01 -6.11
N SER A 129 13.56 24.98 -6.93
CA SER A 129 12.17 25.15 -7.41
C SER A 129 11.67 23.99 -8.27
N GLN A 130 12.55 23.36 -9.06
CA GLN A 130 12.21 22.16 -9.83
C GLN A 130 11.98 20.96 -8.91
N CYS A 131 12.80 20.79 -7.87
CA CYS A 131 12.59 19.78 -6.84
C CYS A 131 11.26 19.96 -6.09
N VAL A 132 10.93 21.21 -5.72
CA VAL A 132 9.64 21.52 -5.07
C VAL A 132 8.48 21.19 -6.01
N ARG A 133 8.55 21.56 -7.30
CA ARG A 133 7.55 21.19 -8.29
C ARG A 133 7.45 19.67 -8.48
N ALA A 134 8.56 18.95 -8.45
CA ALA A 134 8.60 17.50 -8.57
C ALA A 134 7.92 16.81 -7.38
N TYR A 135 8.21 17.23 -6.15
CA TYR A 135 7.51 16.75 -4.96
C TYR A 135 6.03 17.13 -4.95
N ALA A 136 5.66 18.32 -5.43
CA ALA A 136 4.26 18.70 -5.57
C ALA A 136 3.53 17.76 -6.53
N MET A 137 4.13 17.45 -7.69
CA MET A 137 3.59 16.46 -8.64
C MET A 137 3.50 15.05 -8.04
N PHE A 138 4.53 14.61 -7.33
CA PHE A 138 4.56 13.34 -6.61
C PHE A 138 3.38 13.24 -5.64
N PHE A 139 3.26 14.20 -4.71
CA PHE A 139 2.21 14.19 -3.70
C PHE A 139 0.82 14.36 -4.30
N GLY A 140 0.66 15.17 -5.34
CA GLY A 140 -0.59 15.28 -6.08
C GLY A 140 -1.02 13.94 -6.68
N LYS A 141 -0.10 13.17 -7.28
CA LYS A 141 -0.39 11.82 -7.78
C LYS A 141 -0.71 10.86 -6.64
N VAL A 142 0.07 10.87 -5.55
CA VAL A 142 -0.21 10.04 -4.35
C VAL A 142 -1.63 10.30 -3.82
N ASP A 143 -2.05 11.55 -3.71
CA ASP A 143 -3.39 11.89 -3.19
C ASP A 143 -4.52 11.41 -4.14
N VAL A 144 -4.31 11.50 -5.47
CA VAL A 144 -5.29 11.00 -6.44
C VAL A 144 -5.32 9.48 -6.45
N LEU A 145 -4.18 8.80 -6.37
CA LEU A 145 -4.09 7.33 -6.30
C LEU A 145 -4.77 6.78 -5.04
N ASP A 146 -4.52 7.39 -3.87
CA ASP A 146 -5.19 7.03 -2.62
C ASP A 146 -6.71 7.22 -2.72
N LYS A 147 -7.15 8.33 -3.34
CA LYS A 147 -8.56 8.57 -3.59
C LYS A 147 -9.17 7.51 -4.52
N ILE A 148 -8.48 7.14 -5.59
CA ILE A 148 -8.93 6.08 -6.52
C ILE A 148 -9.10 4.78 -5.74
N ALA A 149 -8.07 4.35 -5.01
CA ALA A 149 -8.09 3.11 -4.24
C ALA A 149 -9.26 3.07 -3.26
N LYS A 150 -9.39 4.08 -2.38
CA LYS A 150 -10.46 4.15 -1.38
C LYS A 150 -11.85 4.24 -1.98
N SER A 151 -12.01 5.08 -3.00
CA SER A 151 -13.33 5.28 -3.62
C SER A 151 -13.78 4.05 -4.40
N CYS A 152 -12.87 3.42 -5.16
CA CYS A 152 -13.19 2.22 -5.93
C CYS A 152 -13.44 1.02 -5.02
N THR A 153 -12.65 0.81 -3.97
CA THR A 153 -12.90 -0.24 -2.98
C THR A 153 -14.27 -0.07 -2.32
N ARG A 154 -14.62 1.14 -1.87
CA ARG A 154 -15.95 1.43 -1.33
C ARG A 154 -17.05 1.19 -2.37
N MET A 155 -16.84 1.61 -3.62
CA MET A 155 -17.84 1.44 -4.68
C MET A 155 -17.99 0.00 -5.15
N ARG A 156 -17.01 -0.90 -4.97
CA ARG A 156 -17.21 -2.34 -5.24
C ARG A 156 -18.30 -2.93 -4.35
N CYS A 157 -18.28 -2.56 -3.07
CA CYS A 157 -19.33 -2.91 -2.12
C CYS A 157 -20.69 -2.29 -2.48
N LEU A 158 -20.73 -1.02 -2.84
CA LEU A 158 -21.97 -0.27 -3.01
C LEU A 158 -22.58 -0.33 -4.41
N SER A 159 -21.80 -0.70 -5.43
CA SER A 159 -22.23 -0.73 -6.82
C SER A 159 -22.93 -2.04 -7.16
N SER A 160 -23.98 -1.98 -7.98
CA SER A 160 -24.57 -3.16 -8.60
C SER A 160 -23.85 -3.59 -9.88
N GLY A 161 -22.83 -2.86 -10.33
CA GLY A 161 -21.99 -3.20 -11.48
C GLY A 161 -20.49 -3.22 -11.15
N PRO A 162 -19.95 -4.34 -10.62
CA PRO A 162 -18.51 -4.47 -10.30
C PRO A 162 -17.57 -4.24 -11.49
N SER A 163 -17.94 -4.71 -12.69
CA SER A 163 -17.17 -4.51 -13.92
C SER A 163 -17.04 -3.03 -14.30
N LEU A 164 -18.07 -2.22 -14.04
CA LEU A 164 -18.05 -0.77 -14.25
C LEU A 164 -17.09 -0.08 -13.28
N VAL A 165 -17.04 -0.54 -12.02
CA VAL A 165 -16.07 -0.03 -11.03
C VAL A 165 -14.64 -0.38 -11.46
N GLN A 166 -14.41 -1.59 -11.94
CA GLN A 166 -13.11 -2.01 -12.47
C GLN A 166 -12.67 -1.17 -13.67
N ALA A 167 -13.56 -0.93 -14.63
CA ALA A 167 -13.27 -0.09 -15.79
C ALA A 167 -12.98 1.37 -15.39
N LEU A 168 -13.75 1.89 -14.42
CA LEU A 168 -13.52 3.23 -13.86
C LEU A 168 -12.16 3.34 -13.17
N GLU A 169 -11.78 2.35 -12.36
CA GLU A 169 -10.49 2.30 -11.68
C GLU A 169 -9.34 2.32 -12.70
N THR A 170 -9.40 1.47 -13.73
CA THR A 170 -8.38 1.41 -14.79
C THR A 170 -8.25 2.73 -15.54
N GLU A 171 -9.36 3.37 -15.92
CA GLU A 171 -9.35 4.67 -16.60
C GLU A 171 -8.83 5.78 -15.67
N ALA A 172 -9.21 5.77 -14.39
CA ALA A 172 -8.74 6.75 -13.42
C ALA A 172 -7.22 6.65 -13.19
N LEU A 173 -6.67 5.44 -13.11
CA LEU A 173 -5.23 5.20 -13.04
C LEU A 173 -4.52 5.71 -14.29
N SER A 174 -5.05 5.41 -15.49
CA SER A 174 -4.48 5.88 -16.77
C SER A 174 -4.45 7.41 -16.86
N ARG A 175 -5.55 8.09 -16.50
CA ARG A 175 -5.62 9.56 -16.44
C ARG A 175 -4.64 10.15 -15.44
N THR A 176 -4.50 9.51 -14.28
CA THR A 176 -3.57 9.94 -13.24
C THR A 176 -2.13 9.81 -13.70
N ASP A 177 -1.79 8.74 -14.40
CA ASP A 177 -0.44 8.55 -14.96
C ASP A 177 -0.09 9.59 -16.03
N ARG A 178 -1.01 9.83 -16.97
CA ARG A 178 -0.85 10.82 -18.05
C ARG A 178 -0.87 12.27 -17.57
N ALA A 179 -1.42 12.58 -16.40
CA ALA A 179 -1.49 13.94 -15.89
C ALA A 179 -0.09 14.53 -15.64
N ASP A 180 0.17 15.69 -16.23
CA ASP A 180 1.47 16.40 -16.26
C ASP A 180 1.52 17.65 -15.37
N SER A 181 0.40 17.99 -14.75
CA SER A 181 0.23 19.19 -13.94
C SER A 181 -0.73 18.97 -12.77
N LEU A 182 -0.60 19.79 -11.72
CA LEU A 182 -1.50 19.75 -10.57
C LEU A 182 -2.95 20.05 -10.97
N PHE A 183 -3.15 20.93 -11.95
CA PHE A 183 -4.48 21.22 -12.50
C PHE A 183 -5.07 20.01 -13.22
N ALA A 184 -4.28 19.29 -14.03
CA ALA A 184 -4.72 18.04 -14.65
C ALA A 184 -5.09 16.98 -13.59
N LEU A 185 -4.30 16.84 -12.52
CA LEU A 185 -4.61 15.94 -11.40
C LEU A 185 -5.91 16.34 -10.68
N TRP A 186 -6.11 17.62 -10.43
CA TRP A 186 -7.36 18.13 -9.87
C TRP A 186 -8.56 17.83 -10.79
N ARG A 187 -8.42 18.02 -12.11
CA ARG A 187 -9.45 17.66 -13.09
C ARG A 187 -9.76 16.17 -13.07
N THR A 188 -8.74 15.31 -13.00
CA THR A 188 -8.91 13.85 -12.85
C THR A 188 -9.65 13.51 -11.56
N SER A 189 -9.28 14.15 -10.45
CA SER A 189 -9.94 13.97 -9.15
C SER A 189 -11.42 14.37 -9.19
N ARG A 190 -11.78 15.50 -9.83
CA ARG A 190 -13.17 15.95 -10.00
C ARG A 190 -13.96 15.08 -10.98
N TRP A 191 -13.30 14.61 -12.05
CA TRP A 191 -13.92 13.68 -12.99
C TRP A 191 -14.28 12.36 -12.29
N LEU A 192 -13.38 11.83 -11.47
CA LEU A 192 -13.60 10.61 -10.68
C LEU A 192 -14.84 10.76 -9.78
N ASP A 193 -14.99 11.89 -9.06
CA ASP A 193 -16.17 12.14 -8.21
C ASP A 193 -17.47 12.06 -9.01
N ARG A 194 -17.51 12.70 -10.19
CA ARG A 194 -18.69 12.70 -11.06
C ARG A 194 -18.96 11.32 -11.66
N ALA A 195 -17.92 10.57 -12.00
CA ALA A 195 -18.06 9.22 -12.54
C ALA A 195 -18.60 8.25 -11.47
N ILE A 196 -18.08 8.33 -10.24
CA ILE A 196 -18.58 7.56 -9.10
C ILE A 196 -20.05 7.87 -8.82
N ALA A 197 -20.44 9.14 -8.88
CA ALA A 197 -21.82 9.55 -8.63
C ALA A 197 -22.83 8.94 -9.62
N LYS A 198 -22.38 8.57 -10.83
CA LYS A 198 -23.20 7.97 -11.89
C LYS A 198 -23.23 6.43 -11.85
N LEU A 199 -22.42 5.79 -11.00
CA LEU A 199 -22.40 4.33 -10.93
C LEU A 199 -23.74 3.81 -10.36
N PRO A 200 -24.26 2.69 -10.90
CA PRO A 200 -25.48 2.10 -10.39
C PRO A 200 -25.24 1.57 -8.98
N ARG A 201 -26.18 1.79 -8.06
CA ARG A 201 -26.04 1.45 -6.64
C ARG A 201 -26.91 0.25 -6.27
N ARG A 202 -26.43 -0.54 -5.32
CA ARG A 202 -27.25 -1.55 -4.65
C ARG A 202 -28.34 -0.87 -3.83
N SER A 203 -29.49 -1.52 -3.73
CA SER A 203 -30.61 -1.07 -2.89
C SER A 203 -30.38 -1.34 -1.41
N ARG A 204 -29.55 -2.33 -1.07
CA ARG A 204 -29.23 -2.71 0.32
C ARG A 204 -27.93 -2.09 0.79
N LEU A 205 -27.90 -1.67 2.05
CA LEU A 205 -26.69 -1.24 2.75
C LEU A 205 -25.70 -2.41 2.93
N PRO A 206 -24.40 -2.13 3.13
CA PRO A 206 -23.41 -3.17 3.37
C PRO A 206 -23.82 -4.06 4.55
N ALA A 207 -23.77 -5.38 4.36
CA ALA A 207 -24.14 -6.33 5.40
C ALA A 207 -23.12 -6.32 6.55
N LEU A 208 -21.84 -6.16 6.20
CA LEU A 208 -20.70 -6.16 7.12
C LEU A 208 -19.72 -5.05 6.77
N ARG A 209 -19.03 -4.52 7.79
CA ARG A 209 -17.92 -3.56 7.71
C ARG A 209 -16.70 -4.22 8.33
N ILE A 210 -15.67 -4.48 7.53
CA ILE A 210 -14.43 -5.12 7.97
C ILE A 210 -13.28 -4.12 7.82
N GLY A 211 -12.59 -3.86 8.92
CA GLY A 211 -11.40 -3.00 8.95
C GLY A 211 -10.18 -3.79 8.53
N VAL A 212 -9.49 -3.35 7.49
CA VAL A 212 -8.26 -4.00 7.01
C VAL A 212 -7.04 -3.27 7.56
N VAL A 213 -6.20 -4.00 8.30
CA VAL A 213 -4.95 -3.50 8.89
C VAL A 213 -3.74 -4.25 8.33
N GLY A 214 -2.58 -3.59 8.33
CA GLY A 214 -1.36 -4.08 7.71
C GLY A 214 -1.27 -3.79 6.21
N GLY A 215 -0.65 -4.74 5.52
CA GLY A 215 -0.39 -4.82 4.09
C GLY A 215 0.52 -3.72 3.56
N GLU A 216 1.80 -4.07 3.52
CA GLU A 216 2.80 -3.38 2.70
C GLU A 216 2.23 -3.22 1.27
N HIS A 217 2.27 -2.03 0.66
CA HIS A 217 1.53 -1.76 -0.57
C HIS A 217 1.95 -2.62 -1.77
N ILE A 218 3.05 -3.36 -1.64
CA ILE A 218 3.45 -4.41 -2.58
C ILE A 218 2.48 -5.59 -2.62
N LEU A 219 1.85 -5.97 -1.50
CA LEU A 219 0.88 -7.07 -1.51
C LEU A 219 -0.38 -6.73 -2.31
N SER A 220 -0.65 -5.44 -2.53
CA SER A 220 -1.74 -5.00 -3.43
C SER A 220 -1.50 -5.34 -4.90
N GLU A 221 -0.30 -5.82 -5.25
CA GLU A 221 0.05 -6.28 -6.60
C GLU A 221 -0.19 -7.76 -6.83
N LEU A 222 -0.39 -8.52 -5.77
CA LEU A 222 -0.71 -9.93 -5.86
C LEU A 222 -2.16 -10.04 -6.34
N GLY A 223 -2.30 -10.12 -7.67
CA GLY A 223 -3.58 -10.08 -8.36
C GLY A 223 -4.58 -11.09 -7.80
N THR A 224 -4.11 -12.27 -7.41
CA THR A 224 -4.93 -13.34 -6.83
C THR A 224 -5.51 -12.94 -5.47
N ILE A 225 -4.71 -12.37 -4.58
CA ILE A 225 -5.17 -11.93 -3.24
C ILE A 225 -6.12 -10.75 -3.37
N MET A 226 -5.76 -9.76 -4.18
CA MET A 226 -6.63 -8.59 -4.37
C MET A 226 -7.93 -8.97 -5.07
N GLN A 227 -7.92 -9.96 -5.97
CA GLN A 227 -9.13 -10.50 -6.57
C GLN A 227 -10.03 -11.18 -5.52
N LYS A 228 -9.47 -11.97 -4.60
CA LYS A 228 -10.21 -12.58 -3.50
C LYS A 228 -10.84 -11.53 -2.56
N LEU A 229 -10.07 -10.52 -2.17
CA LEU A 229 -10.60 -9.40 -1.36
C LEU A 229 -11.66 -8.58 -2.12
N ARG A 230 -11.46 -8.34 -3.42
CA ARG A 230 -12.46 -7.69 -4.27
C ARG A 230 -13.74 -8.52 -4.37
N HIS A 231 -13.65 -9.84 -4.42
CA HIS A 231 -14.81 -10.72 -4.45
C HIS A 231 -15.69 -10.57 -3.21
N LEU A 232 -15.09 -10.48 -2.01
CA LEU A 232 -15.83 -10.17 -0.78
C LEU A 232 -16.55 -8.81 -0.88
N ALA A 233 -15.86 -7.80 -1.41
CA ALA A 233 -16.49 -6.50 -1.63
C ALA A 233 -17.66 -6.61 -2.60
N ASP A 234 -17.54 -7.38 -3.68
CA ASP A 234 -18.60 -7.63 -4.66
C ASP A 234 -19.78 -8.42 -4.05
N GLN A 235 -19.65 -9.02 -2.87
CA GLN A 235 -20.77 -9.61 -2.12
C GLN A 235 -21.51 -8.59 -1.22
N GLY A 236 -21.09 -7.32 -1.22
CA GLY A 236 -21.72 -6.27 -0.41
C GLY A 236 -21.11 -6.12 0.99
N ILE A 237 -19.88 -6.63 1.18
CA ILE A 237 -19.09 -6.44 2.40
C ILE A 237 -18.22 -5.20 2.22
N LEU A 238 -18.28 -4.25 3.14
CA LEU A 238 -17.44 -3.07 3.10
C LEU A 238 -16.08 -3.39 3.68
N LEU A 239 -15.08 -3.55 2.82
CA LEU A 239 -13.68 -3.57 3.22
C LEU A 239 -13.15 -2.13 3.27
N ASP A 240 -12.62 -1.71 4.42
CA ASP A 240 -12.02 -0.39 4.58
C ASP A 240 -10.54 -0.52 4.93
N TRP A 241 -9.68 0.03 4.08
CA TRP A 241 -8.24 0.03 4.26
C TRP A 241 -7.77 1.46 4.48
N ARG A 242 -7.37 1.76 5.73
CA ARG A 242 -6.90 3.09 6.09
C ARG A 242 -5.46 3.31 5.73
N GLY A 243 -4.58 2.35 6.02
CA GLY A 243 -3.17 2.36 5.66
C GLY A 243 -2.92 2.43 4.15
N GLY A 244 -1.73 2.85 3.74
CA GLY A 244 -1.48 3.19 2.35
C GLY A 244 -0.17 3.95 2.14
N PHE A 245 0.31 3.94 0.89
CA PHE A 245 1.56 4.61 0.52
C PHE A 245 1.47 6.11 0.81
N ARG A 246 0.25 6.66 0.77
CA ARG A 246 -0.02 8.05 1.16
C ARG A 246 0.34 8.36 2.61
N GLN A 247 0.02 7.48 3.57
CA GLN A 247 0.45 7.71 4.96
C GLN A 247 1.96 7.59 5.09
N LEU A 248 2.56 6.55 4.50
CA LEU A 248 4.01 6.31 4.60
C LEU A 248 4.82 7.46 3.98
N ALA A 249 4.48 7.87 2.76
CA ALA A 249 5.17 8.96 2.05
C ALA A 249 5.03 10.32 2.75
N ARG A 250 4.06 10.47 3.66
CA ARG A 250 3.82 11.70 4.42
C ARG A 250 4.11 11.53 5.92
N ALA A 251 4.66 10.39 6.35
CA ALA A 251 4.93 10.14 7.75
C ALA A 251 5.92 11.18 8.29
N ASP A 252 5.59 11.77 9.43
CA ASP A 252 6.44 12.69 10.18
C ASP A 252 6.05 12.59 11.67
N GLU A 253 6.91 13.09 12.57
CA GLU A 253 6.65 12.97 14.01
C GLU A 253 5.36 13.70 14.43
N ARG A 254 4.96 14.78 13.73
CA ARG A 254 3.72 15.52 14.06
C ARG A 254 2.48 14.68 13.77
N ARG A 255 2.50 13.86 12.72
CA ARG A 255 1.42 12.93 12.36
C ARG A 255 1.47 11.65 13.18
N LEU A 256 2.65 11.18 13.56
CA LEU A 256 2.81 9.97 14.35
C LEU A 256 2.50 10.19 15.83
N ALA A 257 2.83 11.35 16.40
CA ALA A 257 2.60 11.66 17.83
C ALA A 257 1.16 11.43 18.33
N PRO A 258 0.08 11.85 17.64
CA PRO A 258 -1.28 11.52 18.07
C PRO A 258 -1.59 10.03 17.97
N LEU A 259 -1.06 9.33 16.95
CA LEU A 259 -1.27 7.90 16.77
C LEU A 259 -0.55 7.09 17.86
N LYS A 260 0.70 7.42 18.16
CA LYS A 260 1.48 6.86 19.27
C LYS A 260 0.73 7.00 20.60
N ARG A 261 0.15 8.17 20.86
CA ARG A 261 -0.67 8.41 22.06
C ARG A 261 -1.95 7.56 22.08
N SER A 262 -2.61 7.38 20.94
CA SER A 262 -3.82 6.54 20.87
C SER A 262 -3.54 5.07 21.14
N CYS A 263 -2.35 4.58 20.79
CA CYS A 263 -1.99 3.17 20.94
C CYS A 263 -1.05 2.86 22.12
N SER A 264 -0.72 3.84 22.97
CA SER A 264 0.31 3.68 24.02
C SER A 264 -0.02 2.61 25.07
N THR A 265 -1.30 2.25 25.23
CA THR A 265 -1.74 1.14 26.09
C THR A 265 -1.25 -0.21 25.58
N TYR A 266 -1.11 -0.35 24.26
CA TYR A 266 -0.87 -1.62 23.57
C TYR A 266 0.51 -1.70 22.93
N LEU A 267 1.00 -0.59 22.39
CA LEU A 267 2.23 -0.51 21.63
C LEU A 267 3.23 0.37 22.38
N GLN A 268 4.28 -0.26 22.91
CA GLN A 268 5.40 0.41 23.58
C GLN A 268 6.50 0.74 22.56
N GLU A 269 7.28 1.79 22.83
CA GLU A 269 8.44 2.15 22.00
C GLU A 269 9.67 1.24 22.30
N PRO A 270 10.53 0.96 21.31
CA PRO A 270 10.53 1.48 19.94
C PRO A 270 9.63 0.69 18.98
N ALA A 271 8.76 1.40 18.25
CA ALA A 271 7.88 0.83 17.22
C ALA A 271 8.11 1.52 15.86
N SER A 272 8.01 0.75 14.78
CA SER A 272 8.10 1.29 13.42
C SER A 272 6.86 2.09 13.05
N THR A 273 6.99 2.96 12.03
CA THR A 273 5.85 3.70 11.46
C THR A 273 4.72 2.76 10.99
N SER A 274 5.08 1.57 10.49
CA SER A 274 4.12 0.55 10.04
C SER A 274 3.32 -0.05 11.22
N GLU A 275 3.98 -0.32 12.35
CA GLU A 275 3.31 -0.79 13.57
C GLU A 275 2.37 0.27 14.15
N ILE A 276 2.82 1.52 14.23
CA ILE A 276 2.02 2.65 14.75
C ILE A 276 0.74 2.81 13.92
N PHE A 277 0.84 2.84 12.59
CA PHE A 277 -0.34 2.98 11.73
C PHE A 277 -1.29 1.79 11.86
N SER A 278 -0.80 0.56 11.78
CA SER A 278 -1.67 -0.62 11.89
C SER A 278 -2.38 -0.70 13.25
N CYS A 279 -1.67 -0.37 14.34
CA CYS A 279 -2.24 -0.37 15.68
C CYS A 279 -3.31 0.72 15.84
N ALA A 280 -3.01 1.96 15.46
CA ALA A 280 -3.95 3.07 15.56
C ALA A 280 -5.20 2.84 14.70
N HIS A 281 -5.04 2.36 13.46
CA HIS A 281 -6.19 2.06 12.60
C HIS A 281 -7.07 0.94 13.17
N ALA A 282 -6.49 -0.09 13.80
CA ALA A 282 -7.27 -1.14 14.47
C ALA A 282 -8.17 -0.56 15.56
N LEU A 283 -7.62 0.32 16.40
CA LEU A 283 -8.36 1.02 17.46
C LEU A 283 -9.45 1.94 16.88
N ASP A 284 -9.17 2.66 15.80
CA ASP A 284 -10.18 3.50 15.14
C ASP A 284 -11.35 2.66 14.60
N PHE A 285 -11.06 1.51 13.96
CA PHE A 285 -12.10 0.61 13.45
C PHE A 285 -13.00 0.09 14.57
N ILE A 286 -12.41 -0.24 15.73
CA ILE A 286 -13.17 -0.66 16.92
C ILE A 286 -14.06 0.48 17.41
N HIS A 287 -13.51 1.67 17.57
CA HIS A 287 -14.26 2.84 18.03
C HIS A 287 -15.42 3.21 17.08
N GLU A 288 -15.28 2.94 15.78
CA GLU A 288 -16.31 3.20 14.76
C GLU A 288 -17.30 2.05 14.55
N GLY A 289 -17.24 1.00 15.39
CA GLY A 289 -18.18 -0.12 15.37
C GLY A 289 -18.08 -0.97 14.10
N TYR A 290 -16.86 -1.26 13.64
CA TYR A 290 -16.65 -2.25 12.59
C TYR A 290 -16.95 -3.66 13.11
N ASP A 291 -17.47 -4.53 12.25
CA ASP A 291 -17.92 -5.87 12.63
C ASP A 291 -16.73 -6.83 12.85
N GLY A 292 -15.58 -6.57 12.23
CA GLY A 292 -14.37 -7.38 12.38
C GLY A 292 -13.11 -6.71 11.85
N LEU A 293 -11.96 -7.27 12.22
CA LEU A 293 -10.64 -6.85 11.75
C LEU A 293 -10.01 -7.93 10.86
N LEU A 294 -9.47 -7.52 9.73
CA LEU A 294 -8.69 -8.35 8.83
C LEU A 294 -7.25 -7.84 8.78
N HIS A 295 -6.32 -8.59 9.36
CA HIS A 295 -4.90 -8.27 9.33
C HIS A 295 -4.22 -9.04 8.20
N VAL A 296 -3.80 -8.34 7.14
CA VAL A 296 -3.10 -8.94 5.99
C VAL A 296 -1.65 -8.47 6.00
N TYR A 297 -0.67 -9.37 5.92
CA TYR A 297 0.74 -8.98 5.94
C TYR A 297 1.63 -9.98 5.22
N ALA A 298 2.83 -9.55 4.85
CA ALA A 298 3.80 -10.40 4.17
C ALA A 298 4.48 -11.32 5.18
N PHE A 299 4.68 -12.58 4.82
CA PHE A 299 5.45 -13.51 5.61
C PHE A 299 6.88 -12.95 5.82
N GLY A 300 7.38 -13.01 7.04
CA GLY A 300 8.67 -12.41 7.41
C GLY A 300 8.66 -10.88 7.51
N CYS A 301 7.54 -10.18 7.32
CA CYS A 301 7.44 -8.76 7.66
C CYS A 301 7.55 -8.59 9.18
N MET A 302 8.71 -8.17 9.66
CA MET A 302 9.00 -8.04 11.10
C MET A 302 8.01 -7.10 11.81
N PRO A 303 7.76 -5.85 11.34
CA PRO A 303 6.78 -4.96 11.97
C PRO A 303 5.41 -5.59 12.17
N GLN A 304 4.87 -6.24 11.14
CA GLN A 304 3.52 -6.82 11.21
C GLN A 304 3.50 -8.16 11.99
N THR A 305 4.61 -8.90 11.97
CA THR A 305 4.76 -10.12 12.77
C THR A 305 4.80 -9.80 14.27
N SER A 306 5.57 -8.78 14.66
CA SER A 306 5.63 -8.28 16.04
C SER A 306 4.30 -7.67 16.50
N LEU A 307 3.55 -7.05 15.58
CA LEU A 307 2.25 -6.46 15.88
C LEU A 307 1.13 -7.49 16.06
N LYS A 308 1.22 -8.67 15.44
CA LYS A 308 0.17 -9.71 15.51
C LYS A 308 -0.30 -10.03 16.95
N PRO A 309 0.55 -10.32 17.94
CA PRO A 309 0.11 -10.56 19.32
C PRO A 309 -0.55 -9.33 19.96
N ILE A 310 -0.13 -8.12 19.57
CA ILE A 310 -0.73 -6.86 20.05
C ILE A 310 -2.16 -6.72 19.49
N LEU A 311 -2.36 -6.97 18.20
CA LEU A 311 -3.69 -6.99 17.58
C LEU A 311 -4.59 -8.07 18.20
N GLN A 312 -4.04 -9.24 18.54
CA GLN A 312 -4.79 -10.28 19.24
C GLN A 312 -5.28 -9.80 20.61
N ARG A 313 -4.43 -9.11 21.37
CA ARG A 313 -4.83 -8.52 22.66
C ARG A 313 -5.89 -7.43 22.49
N ILE A 314 -5.70 -6.51 21.54
CA ILE A 314 -6.70 -5.46 21.21
C ILE A 314 -8.05 -6.10 20.86
N ALA A 315 -8.03 -7.13 20.03
CA ALA A 315 -9.23 -7.85 19.60
C ALA A 315 -9.93 -8.55 20.76
N GLN A 316 -9.18 -9.15 21.68
CA GLN A 316 -9.70 -9.77 22.91
C GLN A 316 -10.33 -8.74 23.84
N ASP A 317 -9.59 -7.66 24.16
CA ASP A 317 -10.03 -6.61 25.08
C ASP A 317 -11.29 -5.88 24.57
N SER A 318 -11.41 -5.73 23.25
CA SER A 318 -12.56 -5.07 22.61
C SER A 318 -13.63 -6.05 22.13
N HIS A 319 -13.46 -7.34 22.40
CA HIS A 319 -14.30 -8.42 21.92
C HIS A 319 -14.60 -8.38 20.41
N ILE A 320 -13.70 -7.89 19.56
CA ILE A 320 -13.90 -7.82 18.10
C ILE A 320 -13.27 -9.05 17.42
N PRO A 321 -13.93 -9.72 16.45
CA PRO A 321 -13.30 -10.83 15.73
C PRO A 321 -12.13 -10.35 14.87
N LEU A 322 -11.01 -11.09 14.93
CA LEU A 322 -9.78 -10.79 14.18
C LEU A 322 -9.35 -12.01 13.35
N LEU A 323 -9.16 -11.81 12.05
CA LEU A 323 -8.50 -12.77 11.16
C LEU A 323 -7.12 -12.24 10.74
N SER A 324 -6.06 -12.98 11.04
CA SER A 324 -4.69 -12.67 10.58
C SER A 324 -4.25 -13.60 9.43
N LEU A 325 -3.83 -13.01 8.32
CA LEU A 325 -3.40 -13.66 7.09
C LEU A 325 -1.95 -13.28 6.75
N ALA A 326 -1.05 -14.24 6.84
CA ALA A 326 0.33 -14.11 6.38
C ALA A 326 0.43 -14.59 4.93
N ILE A 327 0.97 -13.75 4.05
CA ILE A 327 1.11 -14.01 2.62
C ILE A 327 2.57 -14.33 2.29
N GLY A 328 2.86 -15.49 1.69
CA GLY A 328 4.24 -15.95 1.51
C GLY A 328 4.47 -16.85 0.29
N GLU A 329 5.68 -17.41 0.25
CA GLU A 329 6.29 -18.13 -0.89
C GLU A 329 5.55 -19.39 -1.32
N ARG A 330 5.14 -20.19 -0.34
CA ARG A 330 4.15 -21.24 -0.55
C ARG A 330 2.81 -20.54 -0.53
N PHE A 331 2.43 -19.94 -1.65
CA PHE A 331 1.06 -19.53 -1.89
C PHE A 331 0.17 -20.77 -1.85
N THR A 332 -0.18 -21.25 -0.66
CA THR A 332 -1.38 -22.05 -0.51
C THR A 332 -2.52 -21.07 -0.54
N GLU A 333 -2.93 -20.73 -1.77
CA GLU A 333 -4.31 -20.30 -2.04
C GLU A 333 -5.32 -21.28 -1.44
N GLU A 334 -4.89 -22.53 -1.23
CA GLU A 334 -5.57 -23.57 -0.45
C GLU A 334 -5.96 -23.04 0.94
N GLY A 335 -7.26 -22.83 1.11
CA GLY A 335 -7.87 -22.44 2.36
C GLY A 335 -7.90 -20.93 2.63
N LEU A 336 -7.30 -20.07 1.80
CA LEU A 336 -7.50 -18.62 1.96
C LEU A 336 -8.98 -18.25 1.77
N ASP A 337 -9.61 -18.81 0.75
CA ASP A 337 -11.04 -18.58 0.48
C ASP A 337 -11.89 -19.12 1.62
N ASN A 338 -11.66 -20.38 2.04
CA ASN A 338 -12.39 -20.99 3.16
C ASN A 338 -12.22 -20.21 4.47
N ARG A 339 -11.02 -19.65 4.74
CA ARG A 339 -10.78 -18.84 5.95
C ARG A 339 -11.47 -17.49 5.88
N LEU A 340 -11.51 -16.85 4.71
CA LEU A 340 -12.24 -15.61 4.51
C LEU A 340 -13.75 -15.83 4.60
N GLU A 341 -14.26 -16.89 3.98
CA GLU A 341 -15.67 -17.30 4.03
C GLU A 341 -16.10 -17.62 5.47
N ALA A 342 -15.37 -18.50 6.16
CA ALA A 342 -15.66 -18.83 7.56
C ALA A 342 -15.59 -17.61 8.48
N PHE A 343 -14.70 -16.65 8.20
CA PHE A 343 -14.65 -15.40 8.94
C PHE A 343 -15.90 -14.53 8.69
N VAL A 344 -16.32 -14.39 7.44
CA VAL A 344 -17.55 -13.67 7.06
C VAL A 344 -18.79 -14.32 7.67
N ASP A 345 -18.87 -15.65 7.68
CA ASP A 345 -19.97 -16.39 8.30
C ASP A 345 -20.04 -16.13 9.81
N LEU A 346 -18.89 -16.19 10.49
CA LEU A 346 -18.79 -15.85 11.92
C LEU A 346 -19.29 -14.43 12.21
N LEU A 347 -18.86 -13.45 11.40
CA LEU A 347 -19.30 -12.06 11.55
C LEU A 347 -20.81 -11.91 11.34
N SER A 348 -21.35 -12.60 10.34
CA SER A 348 -22.78 -12.56 10.00
C SER A 348 -23.64 -13.15 11.11
N LEU A 349 -23.23 -14.29 11.68
CA LEU A 349 -23.92 -14.95 12.80
C LEU A 349 -23.98 -14.03 14.02
N ARG A 350 -22.82 -13.48 14.41
CA ARG A 350 -22.73 -12.58 15.57
C ARG A 350 -23.63 -11.36 15.42
N LYS A 351 -23.62 -10.74 14.24
CA LYS A 351 -24.44 -9.55 13.96
C LYS A 351 -25.93 -9.85 13.99
N ASN A 352 -26.35 -11.06 13.62
CA ASN A 352 -27.75 -11.47 13.71
C ASN A 352 -28.15 -11.72 15.17
N THR A 353 -27.30 -12.38 15.96
CA THR A 353 -27.54 -12.57 17.41
C THR A 353 -27.63 -11.23 18.14
N ASP A 354 -26.74 -10.27 17.87
CA ASP A 354 -26.77 -8.94 18.49
C ASP A 354 -28.04 -8.15 18.11
N ARG A 355 -28.66 -8.45 16.96
CA ARG A 355 -29.94 -7.84 16.53
C ARG A 355 -31.18 -8.52 17.12
N GLU A 356 -31.07 -9.79 17.49
CA GLU A 356 -32.15 -10.56 18.13
C GLU A 356 -32.20 -10.35 19.65
N SER A 357 -31.13 -9.80 20.24
CA SER A 357 -31.04 -9.42 21.65
C SER A 357 -31.08 -7.90 21.95
N PRO A 358 -32.00 -7.05 21.44
CA PRO A 358 -31.96 -5.61 21.73
C PRO A 358 -32.44 -5.17 23.12
N ASN A 359 -32.86 -6.07 24.02
CA ASN A 359 -33.32 -5.70 25.37
C ASN A 359 -33.20 -6.89 26.34
N GLU A 360 -32.17 -6.85 27.20
CA GLU A 360 -32.28 -7.21 28.61
C GLU A 360 -31.66 -6.10 29.46
#